data_AF-A0A2V6RA67-F1
#
_entry.id   AF-A0A2V6RA67-F1
#
_cell.length_a   1.000
_cell.length_b   1.000
_cell.length_c   1.000
_cell.angle_alpha   90.00
_cell.angle_beta   90.00
_cell.angle_gamma   90.00
#
_symmetry.space_group_name_H-M   'P 1'
#
loop_
_entity.id
_entity.type
_entity.pdbx_description
1 polymer ?
#
loop_
_entity_poly.entity_id
_entity_poly.type
_entity_poly.pdbx_seq_one_letter_code
_entity_poly.pdbx_strand_id
1 'polypeptide(L)'
;MAQLKEVVGMDQASLIERLTAENEEFRRLRSEHHTYDEQIGQLQQQVPPLSAEQQWRIGELKKLKLMAKDRMEAIIRHARLSVTA
;
A
#
# COMPACT_ATOMS: atom_id res chain seq x y z
N MET A 1 -13.86 -23.49 10.11
CA MET A 1 -12.84 -23.18 9.08
C MET A 1 -12.15 -21.83 9.34
N ALA A 2 -11.78 -21.53 10.59
CA ALA A 2 -11.15 -20.24 10.96
C ALA A 2 -9.62 -20.31 11.10
N GLN A 3 -9.05 -21.51 11.31
CA GLN A 3 -7.63 -21.66 11.64
C GLN A 3 -6.65 -21.53 10.44
N LEU A 4 -7.12 -21.70 9.20
CA LEU A 4 -6.24 -21.69 8.02
C LEU A 4 -5.80 -20.27 7.61
N LYS A 5 -6.52 -19.23 8.09
CA LYS A 5 -6.21 -17.83 7.78
C LYS A 5 -5.17 -17.22 8.73
N GLU A 6 -4.95 -17.83 9.90
CA GLU A 6 -4.03 -17.31 10.93
C GLU A 6 -2.57 -17.66 10.64
N VAL A 7 -2.29 -18.87 10.13
CA VAL A 7 -0.93 -19.33 9.82
C VAL A 7 -0.33 -18.58 8.61
N VAL A 8 -1.13 -18.26 7.59
CA VAL A 8 -0.70 -17.45 6.44
C VAL A 8 -0.55 -15.96 6.79
N GLY A 9 -1.30 -15.48 7.80
CA GLY A 9 -1.22 -14.10 8.27
C GLY A 9 0.06 -13.79 9.05
N MET A 10 0.55 -14.74 9.86
CA MET A 10 1.79 -14.58 10.63
C MET A 10 3.04 -14.47 9.74
N ASP A 11 3.10 -15.21 8.64
CA ASP A 11 4.22 -15.12 7.68
C ASP A 11 4.20 -13.78 6.93
N GLN A 12 3.01 -13.32 6.49
CA GLN A 12 2.90 -12.05 5.78
C GLN A 12 3.25 -10.84 6.63
N ALA A 13 2.73 -10.77 7.87
CA ALA A 13 3.02 -9.66 8.76
C ALA A 13 4.52 -9.59 9.09
N SER A 14 5.12 -10.73 9.44
CA SER A 14 6.55 -10.83 9.73
C SER A 14 7.41 -10.47 8.51
N LEU A 15 7.00 -10.89 7.31
CA LEU A 15 7.68 -10.54 6.07
C LEU A 15 7.58 -9.04 5.76
N ILE A 16 6.41 -8.43 5.98
CA ILE A 16 6.23 -6.99 5.81
C ILE A 16 7.09 -6.21 6.80
N GLU A 17 7.18 -6.65 8.06
CA GLU A 17 8.05 -6.03 9.06
C GLU A 17 9.52 -6.12 8.66
N ARG A 18 9.98 -7.30 8.23
CA ARG A 18 11.31 -7.50 7.67
C ARG A 18 11.58 -6.62 6.47
N LEU A 19 10.69 -6.60 5.47
CA LEU A 19 10.82 -5.73 4.31
C LEU A 19 10.82 -4.24 4.69
N THR A 20 10.07 -3.84 5.71
CA THR A 20 10.10 -2.46 6.21
C THR A 20 11.44 -2.11 6.88
N ALA A 21 12.12 -3.09 7.47
CA ALA A 21 13.44 -2.93 8.10
C ALA A 21 14.59 -3.03 7.10
N GLU A 22 14.54 -4.01 6.19
CA GLU A 22 15.61 -4.42 5.28
C GLU A 22 15.51 -3.72 3.91
N ASN A 23 14.32 -3.27 3.48
CA ASN A 23 14.10 -2.70 2.15
C ASN A 23 13.61 -1.24 2.24
N GLU A 24 14.52 -0.31 1.94
CA GLU A 24 14.22 1.13 1.93
C GLU A 24 13.14 1.50 0.90
N GLU A 25 13.11 0.82 -0.25
CA GLU A 25 12.09 1.06 -1.28
C GLU A 25 10.70 0.69 -0.75
N PHE A 26 10.56 -0.45 -0.07
CA PHE A 26 9.31 -0.86 0.55
C PHE A 26 8.84 0.15 1.60
N ARG A 27 9.76 0.65 2.44
CA ARG A 27 9.46 1.70 3.42
C ARG A 27 8.98 3.00 2.75
N ARG A 28 9.62 3.41 1.65
CA ARG A 28 9.22 4.59 0.87
C ARG A 28 7.85 4.39 0.25
N LEU A 29 7.60 3.28 -0.45
CA LEU A 29 6.30 2.96 -1.06
C LEU A 29 5.16 2.95 -0.03
N ARG A 30 5.43 2.43 1.17
CA ARG A 30 4.44 2.43 2.27
C ARG A 30 4.13 3.84 2.77
N SER A 31 5.16 4.70 2.88
CA SER A 31 4.97 6.11 3.21
C SER A 31 4.21 6.84 2.11
N GLU A 32 4.58 6.65 0.85
CA GLU A 32 3.87 7.23 -0.29
C GLU A 32 2.41 6.79 -0.34
N HIS A 33 2.12 5.49 -0.17
CA HIS A 33 0.76 4.98 -0.09
C HIS A 33 -0.05 5.65 1.01
N HIS A 34 0.53 5.87 2.20
CA HIS A 34 -0.12 6.59 3.28
C HIS A 34 -0.35 8.07 2.94
N THR A 35 0.65 8.74 2.38
CA THR A 35 0.55 10.14 1.92
C THR A 35 -0.51 10.30 0.83
N TYR A 36 -0.66 9.35 -0.09
CA TYR A 36 -1.72 9.38 -1.10
C TYR A 36 -3.10 9.19 -0.45
N ASP A 37 -3.22 8.29 0.53
CA ASP A 37 -4.46 8.09 1.27
C ASP A 37 -4.88 9.34 2.05
N GLU A 38 -3.94 9.96 2.75
CA GLU A 38 -4.16 11.22 3.47
C GLU A 38 -4.59 12.34 2.53
N GLN A 39 -3.91 12.52 1.38
CA GLN A 39 -4.29 13.53 0.39
C GLN A 39 -5.68 13.27 -0.20
N ILE A 40 -6.03 12.01 -0.48
CA ILE A 40 -7.39 11.65 -0.91
C ILE A 40 -8.40 12.02 0.17
N GLY A 41 -8.13 11.65 1.43
CA GLY A 41 -9.00 11.94 2.56
C GLY A 41 -9.17 13.45 2.78
N GLN A 42 -8.10 14.24 2.69
CA GLN A 42 -8.16 15.70 2.80
C GLN A 42 -9.01 16.33 1.70
N LEU A 43 -8.89 15.83 0.47
CA LEU A 43 -9.72 16.28 -0.66
C LEU A 43 -11.17 15.84 -0.51
N GLN A 44 -11.43 14.63 -0.01
CA GLN A 44 -12.79 14.12 0.22
C GLN A 44 -13.49 14.78 1.41
N GLN A 45 -12.74 15.31 2.38
CA GLN A 45 -13.27 16.08 3.50
C GLN A 45 -13.66 17.51 3.10
N GLN A 46 -13.29 17.98 1.91
CA GLN A 46 -13.75 19.27 1.41
C GLN A 46 -15.27 19.24 1.23
N VAL A 47 -15.93 20.35 1.58
CA VAL A 47 -17.39 20.47 1.49
C VAL A 47 -17.81 20.29 0.03
N PRO A 48 -18.69 19.32 -0.28
CA PRO A 48 -19.14 19.11 -1.65
C PRO A 48 -19.95 20.30 -2.20
N PRO A 49 -19.98 20.50 -3.53
CA PRO A 49 -19.42 19.63 -4.56
C PRO A 49 -17.91 19.84 -4.78
N LEU A 50 -17.19 18.73 -5.00
CA LEU A 50 -15.78 18.79 -5.37
C LEU A 50 -15.62 19.36 -6.78
N SER A 51 -14.74 20.34 -6.94
CA SER A 51 -14.36 20.91 -8.23
C SER A 51 -13.78 19.85 -9.17
N ALA A 52 -13.87 20.06 -10.48
CA ALA A 52 -13.33 19.14 -11.49
C ALA A 52 -11.83 18.82 -11.25
N GLU A 53 -11.04 19.80 -10.84
CA GLU A 53 -9.63 19.63 -10.46
C GLU A 53 -9.46 18.72 -9.25
N GLN A 54 -10.31 18.84 -8.22
CA GLN A 54 -10.27 17.98 -7.04
C GLN A 54 -10.64 16.55 -7.39
N GLN A 55 -11.67 16.35 -8.22
CA GLN A 55 -12.07 15.03 -8.68
C GLN A 55 -10.97 14.37 -9.53
N TRP A 56 -10.35 15.14 -10.43
CA TRP A 56 -9.21 14.68 -11.22
C TRP A 56 -8.03 14.31 -10.31
N ARG A 57 -7.72 15.15 -9.32
CA ARG A 57 -6.64 14.92 -8.36
C ARG A 57 -6.87 13.66 -7.52
N ILE A 58 -8.09 13.43 -7.03
CA ILE A 58 -8.46 12.19 -6.32
C ILE A 58 -8.29 10.98 -7.24
N GLY A 59 -8.70 11.09 -8.50
CA GLY A 59 -8.51 10.03 -9.50
C GLY A 59 -7.03 9.70 -9.72
N GLU A 60 -6.18 10.71 -9.83
CA GLU A 60 -4.73 10.55 -9.98
C GLU A 60 -4.10 9.94 -8.73
N LEU A 61 -4.43 10.45 -7.55
CA LEU A 61 -3.92 9.92 -6.28
C LEU A 61 -4.32 8.46 -6.07
N LYS A 62 -5.54 8.07 -6.49
CA LYS A 62 -5.99 6.67 -6.44
C LYS A 62 -5.15 5.77 -7.35
N LYS A 63 -4.76 6.24 -8.54
CA LYS A 63 -3.87 5.49 -9.44
C LYS A 63 -2.47 5.37 -8.84
N LEU A 64 -1.91 6.45 -8.31
CA LEU A 64 -0.59 6.44 -7.66
C LEU A 64 -0.58 5.49 -6.45
N LYS A 65 -1.64 5.52 -5.63
CA LYS A 65 -1.84 4.60 -4.52
C LYS A 65 -1.88 3.14 -4.99
N LEU A 66 -2.60 2.87 -6.09
CA LEU A 66 -2.66 1.53 -6.67
C LEU A 66 -1.29 1.07 -7.18
N MET A 67 -0.54 1.94 -7.86
CA MET A 67 0.83 1.64 -8.33
C MET A 67 1.78 1.37 -7.16
N ALA A 68 1.72 2.18 -6.10
CA ALA A 68 2.54 1.97 -4.90
C ALA A 68 2.20 0.62 -4.25
N LYS A 69 0.91 0.26 -4.19
CA LYS A 69 0.46 -1.04 -3.69
C LYS A 69 0.97 -2.19 -4.56
N ASP A 70 0.84 -2.08 -5.88
CA ASP A 70 1.30 -3.11 -6.83
C ASP A 70 2.81 -3.37 -6.69
N ARG A 71 3.61 -2.30 -6.54
CA ARG A 71 5.04 -2.42 -6.25
C ARG A 71 5.32 -3.08 -4.90
N MET A 72 4.59 -2.71 -3.85
CA MET A 72 4.72 -3.38 -2.54
C MET A 72 4.40 -4.87 -2.65
N GLU A 73 3.34 -5.25 -3.36
CA GLU A 73 2.97 -6.65 -3.59
C GLU A 73 4.03 -7.40 -4.41
N ALA A 74 4.62 -6.77 -5.42
CA ALA A 74 5.72 -7.34 -6.19
C ALA A 74 6.95 -7.65 -5.32
N ILE A 75 7.34 -6.72 -4.43
CA ILE A 75 8.44 -6.90 -3.48
C ILE A 75 8.13 -8.05 -2.50
N ILE A 76 6.92 -8.08 -1.94
CA ILE A 76 6.47 -9.15 -1.03
C ILE A 76 6.53 -10.50 -1.75
N ARG A 77 6.03 -10.57 -2.99
CA ARG A 77 6.05 -11.80 -3.79
C ARG A 77 7.47 -12.25 -4.08
N HIS A 78 8.37 -11.34 -4.45
CA HIS A 78 9.77 -11.66 -4.68
C HIS A 78 10.45 -12.16 -3.40
N ALA A 79 10.21 -11.51 -2.26
CA ALA A 79 10.78 -11.91 -0.99
C ALA A 79 10.29 -13.31 -0.54
N ARG A 80 9.02 -13.64 -0.78
CA ARG A 80 8.48 -15.00 -0.55
C ARG A 80 9.16 -16.04 -1.43
N LEU A 81 9.38 -15.73 -2.71
CA LEU A 81 10.06 -16.64 -3.64
C LEU A 81 11.52 -16.85 -3.23
N SER A 82 12.21 -15.79 -2.82
CA SER A 82 13.61 -15.85 -2.38
C SER A 82 13.82 -16.60 -1.07
N VAL A 83 12.81 -16.71 -0.21
CA VAL A 83 12.86 -17.49 1.04
C VAL A 83 12.68 -19.00 0.80
N THR A 84 12.04 -19.37 -0.31
CA THR A 84 11.70 -20.77 -0.65
C THR A 84 12.74 -21.45 -1.56
N ALA A 85 13.71 -20.69 -2.10
CA ALA A 85 14.77 -21.18 -2.99
C ALA A 85 16.07 -21.44 -2.21
#